data_AF-A0A7X2KJ83-F1
#
_entry.id   AF-A0A7X2KJ83-F1
#
_cell.length_a   1.000
_cell.length_b   1.000
_cell.length_c   1.000
_cell.angle_alpha   90.00
_cell.angle_beta   90.00
_cell.angle_gamma   90.00
#
_symmetry.space_group_name_H-M   'P 1'
#
loop_
_entity.id
_entity.type
_entity.pdbx_description
1 polymer ?
#
loop_
_entity_poly.entity_id
_entity_poly.type
_entity_poly.pdbx_seq_one_letter_code
_entity_poly.pdbx_strand_id
1 'polypeptide(L)'
;MTGNDYLRIWYRVQIGATLVILAMMMIRNYEFNRQTVALALLIMVIILGIGLVFELLPNVSLLVKKLNAWLQVITQPIILVFAWDVMVREIIVLLHLPSRGVVTMMIFYYFIMFAPFASVIGEFMHWSIERLIFIAWLAQVVFTPLIALPTDLVDNHFLLLALSTGAVGAVAFFILTTTVMRTWHLSWPGLKPHWSGDFNWGIFAGLVVVDIIFMALNTGEMPSLHRANWDFTLSAFEAAVMEETLFRFAILGILFYAWRNVKQRLPLALATSSILFGIVHLTNYGPQEWSMTVLQAVSAAGIGLFFATVYVYTGQLWLAMLMHFLLDWTAFIASDSTLMTGKVTVQDWIGTGIELVVFIGIAVWMMFGQRRQVMERHVNRLTGEHQRFDFMIQY
;
A
#
# COMPACT_ATOMS: atom_id res chain seq x y z
N MET A 1 -0.59 -24.32 16.99
CA MET A 1 -1.37 -23.15 16.53
C MET A 1 -0.78 -22.69 15.21
N THR A 2 -1.63 -22.46 14.22
CA THR A 2 -1.23 -21.89 12.93
C THR A 2 -0.96 -20.39 13.09
N GLY A 3 -0.26 -19.76 12.12
CA GLY A 3 -0.08 -18.31 12.13
C GLY A 3 -1.40 -17.51 12.17
N ASN A 4 -2.49 -18.06 11.61
CA ASN A 4 -3.81 -17.44 11.63
C ASN A 4 -4.44 -17.47 13.04
N ASP A 5 -4.17 -18.51 13.83
CA ASP A 5 -4.66 -18.59 15.21
C ASP A 5 -4.05 -17.48 16.07
N TYR A 6 -2.74 -17.21 15.90
CA TYR A 6 -2.06 -16.11 16.60
C TYR A 6 -2.60 -14.74 16.20
N LEU A 7 -2.82 -14.49 14.91
CA LEU A 7 -3.39 -13.23 14.42
C LEU A 7 -4.82 -13.03 14.92
N ARG A 8 -5.62 -14.09 15.03
CA ARG A 8 -6.98 -14.03 15.59
C ARG A 8 -6.99 -13.76 17.10
N ILE A 9 -6.07 -14.36 17.86
CA ILE A 9 -5.90 -14.04 19.29
C ILE A 9 -5.49 -12.57 19.44
N TRP A 10 -4.50 -12.12 18.67
CA TRP A 10 -4.05 -10.74 18.71
C TRP A 10 -5.17 -9.77 18.33
N TYR A 11 -5.95 -10.06 17.28
CA TYR A 11 -7.12 -9.27 16.89
C TYR A 11 -8.10 -9.06 18.07
N ARG A 12 -8.44 -10.15 18.79
CA ARG A 12 -9.34 -10.08 19.96
C ARG A 12 -8.75 -9.23 21.09
N VAL A 13 -7.46 -9.40 21.39
CA VAL A 13 -6.77 -8.62 22.43
C VAL A 13 -6.69 -7.14 22.03
N GLN A 14 -6.34 -6.86 20.78
CA GLN A 14 -6.21 -5.49 20.25
C GLN A 14 -7.54 -4.75 20.31
N ILE A 15 -8.63 -5.35 19.81
CA ILE A 15 -9.96 -4.73 19.88
C ILE A 15 -10.41 -4.58 21.33
N GLY A 16 -10.24 -5.61 22.17
CA GLY A 16 -10.61 -5.56 23.58
C GLY A 16 -9.89 -4.43 24.33
N ALA A 17 -8.58 -4.31 24.13
CA ALA A 17 -7.79 -3.22 24.72
C ALA A 17 -8.22 -1.85 24.19
N THR A 18 -8.40 -1.71 22.87
CA THR A 18 -8.84 -0.46 22.23
C THR A 18 -10.21 -0.03 22.75
N LEU A 19 -11.14 -0.98 22.91
CA LEU A 19 -12.46 -0.76 23.48
C LEU A 19 -12.40 -0.18 24.89
N VAL A 20 -11.61 -0.80 25.77
CA VAL A 20 -11.44 -0.33 27.16
C VAL A 20 -10.88 1.09 27.19
N ILE A 21 -9.87 1.37 26.36
CA ILE A 21 -9.24 2.69 26.27
C ILE A 21 -10.24 3.74 25.79
N LEU A 22 -10.95 3.48 24.69
CA LEU A 22 -11.94 4.42 24.16
C LEU A 22 -13.12 4.62 25.11
N ALA A 23 -13.56 3.58 25.83
CA ALA A 23 -14.60 3.69 26.85
C ALA A 23 -14.17 4.55 28.04
N MET A 24 -12.95 4.37 28.55
CA MET A 24 -12.40 5.23 29.61
C MET A 24 -12.28 6.68 29.14
N MET A 25 -11.81 6.91 27.92
CA MET A 25 -11.73 8.25 27.34
C MET A 25 -13.11 8.89 27.14
N MET A 26 -14.12 8.10 26.76
CA MET A 26 -15.49 8.55 26.60
C MET A 26 -16.04 9.06 27.93
N ILE A 27 -15.91 8.26 29.01
CA ILE A 27 -16.35 8.64 30.36
C ILE A 27 -15.64 9.92 30.80
N ARG A 28 -14.31 9.98 30.67
CA ARG A 28 -13.50 11.16 31.00
C ARG A 28 -14.00 12.42 30.28
N ASN A 29 -14.26 12.34 28.97
CA ASN A 29 -14.71 13.50 28.20
C ASN A 29 -16.15 13.91 28.56
N TYR A 30 -17.01 12.94 28.92
CA TYR A 30 -18.35 13.23 29.41
C TYR A 30 -18.30 14.00 30.75
N GLU A 31 -17.46 13.56 31.69
CA GLU A 31 -17.25 14.23 32.98
C GLU A 31 -16.70 15.66 32.83
N PHE A 32 -15.84 15.89 31.83
CA PHE A 32 -15.34 17.23 31.50
C PHE A 32 -16.31 18.08 30.65
N ASN A 33 -17.58 17.70 30.53
CA ASN A 33 -18.61 18.38 29.74
C ASN A 33 -18.28 18.52 28.24
N ARG A 34 -17.42 17.66 27.69
CA ARG A 34 -17.06 17.61 26.26
C ARG A 34 -17.98 16.65 25.51
N GLN A 35 -19.27 16.98 25.50
CA GLN A 35 -20.35 16.09 25.03
C GLN A 35 -20.15 15.60 23.58
N THR A 36 -19.70 16.46 22.66
CA THR A 36 -19.48 16.07 21.26
C THR A 36 -18.38 15.01 21.11
N VAL A 37 -17.29 15.15 21.87
CA VAL A 37 -16.18 14.18 21.86
C VAL A 37 -16.61 12.87 22.50
N ALA A 38 -17.33 12.94 23.62
CA ALA A 38 -17.88 11.76 24.28
C ALA A 38 -18.83 10.99 23.35
N LEU A 39 -19.69 11.68 22.59
CA LEU A 39 -20.58 11.05 21.62
C LEU A 39 -19.82 10.36 20.48
N ALA A 40 -18.78 11.01 19.93
CA ALA A 40 -17.95 10.40 18.89
C ALA A 40 -17.26 9.12 19.41
N LEU A 41 -16.71 9.16 20.62
CA LEU A 41 -16.09 8.00 21.26
C LEU A 41 -17.12 6.88 21.54
N LEU A 42 -18.34 7.21 21.97
CA LEU A 42 -19.42 6.25 22.16
C LEU A 42 -19.72 5.48 20.87
N ILE A 43 -19.80 6.18 19.72
CA ILE A 43 -20.02 5.55 18.43
C ILE A 43 -18.89 4.56 18.10
N MET A 44 -17.62 4.95 18.31
CA MET A 44 -16.47 4.08 18.09
C MET A 44 -16.50 2.84 19.01
N VAL A 45 -16.85 3.03 20.29
CA VAL A 45 -17.00 1.93 21.27
C VAL A 45 -18.10 0.96 20.84
N ILE A 46 -19.25 1.46 20.39
CA ILE A 46 -20.34 0.62 19.89
C ILE A 46 -19.89 -0.20 18.67
N ILE A 47 -19.24 0.43 17.70
CA ILE A 47 -18.76 -0.22 16.47
C ILE A 47 -17.77 -1.33 16.78
N LEU A 48 -16.75 -1.05 17.60
CA LEU A 48 -15.77 -2.06 17.99
C LEU A 48 -16.40 -3.16 18.87
N GLY A 49 -17.39 -2.81 19.69
CA GLY A 49 -18.11 -3.74 20.55
C GLY A 49 -18.90 -4.74 19.72
N ILE A 50 -19.59 -4.26 18.68
CA ILE A 50 -20.23 -5.08 17.65
C ILE A 50 -19.18 -6.00 17.02
N GLY A 51 -18.04 -5.45 16.59
CA GLY A 51 -16.94 -6.22 15.98
C GLY A 51 -16.46 -7.38 16.87
N LEU A 52 -16.22 -7.12 18.16
CA LEU A 52 -15.75 -8.13 19.12
C LEU A 52 -16.83 -9.17 19.45
N VAL A 53 -18.08 -8.75 19.65
CA VAL A 53 -19.20 -9.67 19.94
C VAL A 53 -19.37 -10.65 18.78
N PHE A 54 -19.38 -10.17 17.53
CA PHE A 54 -19.53 -11.03 16.36
C PHE A 54 -18.34 -11.99 16.14
N GLU A 55 -17.14 -11.62 16.58
CA GLU A 55 -15.97 -12.50 16.57
C GLU A 55 -16.04 -13.58 17.66
N LEU A 56 -16.65 -13.28 18.82
CA LEU A 56 -16.78 -14.23 19.92
C LEU A 56 -17.99 -15.16 19.80
N LEU A 57 -19.01 -14.78 19.03
CA LEU A 57 -20.20 -15.59 18.83
C LEU A 57 -19.97 -16.70 17.79
N PRO A 58 -20.06 -17.99 18.18
CA PRO A 58 -19.78 -19.10 17.26
C PRO A 58 -20.86 -19.26 16.19
N ASN A 59 -22.13 -19.03 16.54
CA ASN A 59 -23.31 -19.42 15.74
C ASN A 59 -24.04 -18.22 15.13
N VAL A 60 -23.34 -17.44 14.31
CA VAL A 60 -23.93 -16.33 13.54
C VAL A 60 -23.95 -16.68 12.06
N SER A 61 -25.03 -16.32 11.35
CA SER A 61 -25.15 -16.55 9.91
C SER A 61 -24.04 -15.83 9.13
N LEU A 62 -23.64 -16.41 7.99
CA LEU A 62 -22.58 -15.85 7.15
C LEU A 62 -22.90 -14.43 6.66
N LEU A 63 -24.17 -14.15 6.35
CA LEU A 63 -24.61 -12.82 5.93
C LEU A 63 -24.33 -11.77 7.00
N VAL A 64 -24.65 -12.06 8.26
CA VAL A 64 -24.45 -11.11 9.35
C VAL A 64 -22.95 -10.93 9.64
N LYS A 65 -22.15 -12.00 9.59
CA LYS A 65 -20.69 -11.89 9.68
C LYS A 65 -20.11 -11.00 8.57
N LYS A 66 -20.62 -11.14 7.35
CA LYS A 66 -20.20 -10.34 6.19
C LYS A 66 -20.62 -8.86 6.29
N LEU A 67 -21.83 -8.59 6.78
CA LEU A 67 -22.28 -7.22 7.04
C LEU A 67 -21.43 -6.55 8.12
N ASN A 68 -21.16 -7.27 9.22
CA ASN A 68 -20.23 -6.79 10.24
C ASN A 68 -18.82 -6.57 9.66
N ALA A 69 -18.31 -7.51 8.85
CA ALA A 69 -17.00 -7.36 8.23
C ALA A 69 -16.92 -6.07 7.42
N TRP A 70 -17.91 -5.74 6.60
CA TRP A 70 -17.94 -4.47 5.86
C TRP A 70 -18.04 -3.23 6.76
N LEU A 71 -18.82 -3.29 7.83
CA LEU A 71 -18.83 -2.22 8.84
C LEU A 71 -17.42 -2.01 9.41
N GLN A 72 -16.73 -3.09 9.79
CA GLN A 72 -15.37 -3.01 10.32
C GLN A 72 -14.36 -2.54 9.25
N VAL A 73 -14.49 -2.96 7.99
CA VAL A 73 -13.64 -2.46 6.89
C VAL A 73 -13.66 -0.94 6.81
N ILE A 74 -14.85 -0.36 6.86
CA ILE A 74 -15.03 1.09 6.74
C ILE A 74 -14.53 1.82 7.99
N THR A 75 -14.68 1.25 9.17
CA THR A 75 -14.58 2.02 10.43
C THR A 75 -13.39 1.64 11.30
N GLN A 76 -13.09 0.34 11.44
CA GLN A 76 -12.12 -0.14 12.42
C GLN A 76 -10.69 0.39 12.17
N PRO A 77 -10.15 0.41 10.94
CA PRO A 77 -8.82 0.96 10.69
C PRO A 77 -8.70 2.44 11.08
N ILE A 78 -9.74 3.26 10.82
CA ILE A 78 -9.79 4.67 11.23
C ILE A 78 -9.79 4.78 12.76
N ILE A 79 -10.60 3.95 13.42
CA ILE A 79 -10.67 3.92 14.89
C ILE A 79 -9.31 3.52 15.48
N LEU A 80 -8.61 2.56 14.89
CA LEU A 80 -7.27 2.13 15.34
C LEU A 80 -6.25 3.27 15.22
N VAL A 81 -6.21 3.97 14.08
CA VAL A 81 -5.33 5.14 13.89
C VAL A 81 -5.62 6.21 14.94
N PHE A 82 -6.89 6.58 15.08
CA PHE A 82 -7.32 7.59 16.06
C PHE A 82 -6.97 7.18 17.50
N ALA A 83 -7.29 5.94 17.89
CA ALA A 83 -7.03 5.45 19.24
C ALA A 83 -5.53 5.46 19.54
N TRP A 84 -4.70 5.04 18.57
CA TRP A 84 -3.26 4.98 18.74
C TRP A 84 -2.63 6.38 18.84
N ASP A 85 -3.03 7.31 17.99
CA ASP A 85 -2.61 8.71 18.05
C ASP A 85 -2.92 9.33 19.43
N VAL A 86 -4.14 9.09 19.93
CA VAL A 86 -4.53 9.57 21.26
C VAL A 86 -3.67 8.90 22.33
N MET A 87 -3.51 7.58 22.31
CA MET A 87 -2.68 6.89 23.31
C MET A 87 -1.27 7.47 23.37
N VAL A 88 -0.64 7.70 22.23
CA VAL A 88 0.70 8.29 22.14
C VAL A 88 0.72 9.68 22.75
N ARG A 89 -0.26 10.53 22.40
CA ARG A 89 -0.41 11.86 22.99
C ARG A 89 -0.52 11.81 24.51
N GLU A 90 -1.35 10.94 25.06
CA GLU A 90 -1.58 10.85 26.51
C GLU A 90 -0.35 10.27 27.23
N ILE A 91 0.39 9.33 26.63
CA ILE A 91 1.65 8.83 27.17
C ILE A 91 2.70 9.95 27.25
N ILE A 92 2.77 10.81 26.23
CA ILE A 92 3.71 11.95 26.23
C ILE A 92 3.26 13.01 27.27
N VAL A 93 2.00 13.42 27.23
CA VAL A 93 1.51 14.58 28.00
C VAL A 93 1.20 14.23 29.45
N LEU A 94 0.51 13.12 29.73
CA LEU A 94 0.10 12.78 31.10
C LEU A 94 1.16 11.97 31.84
N LEU A 95 1.79 11.01 31.17
CA LEU A 95 2.85 10.20 31.80
C LEU A 95 4.23 10.87 31.72
N HIS A 96 4.33 12.02 31.04
CA HIS A 96 5.57 12.80 30.89
C HIS A 96 6.73 11.97 30.33
N LEU A 97 6.43 10.96 29.49
CA LEU A 97 7.46 10.13 28.89
C LEU A 97 8.15 10.85 27.71
N PRO A 98 9.45 10.60 27.46
CA PRO A 98 10.18 11.24 26.38
C PRO A 98 9.54 10.97 25.00
N SER A 99 9.12 12.05 24.33
CA SER A 99 8.44 12.01 23.02
C SER A 99 9.14 11.10 22.01
N ARG A 100 10.46 11.26 21.81
CA ARG A 100 11.24 10.48 20.84
C ARG A 100 11.07 8.98 21.01
N GLY A 101 11.11 8.49 22.25
CA GLY A 101 10.95 7.06 22.55
C GLY A 101 9.53 6.57 22.28
N VAL A 102 8.54 7.34 22.72
CA VAL A 102 7.12 7.00 22.55
C VAL A 102 6.73 6.98 21.07
N VAL A 103 7.13 8.00 20.29
CA VAL A 103 6.86 8.06 18.84
C VAL A 103 7.59 6.95 18.08
N THR A 104 8.81 6.59 18.48
CA THR A 104 9.50 5.44 17.88
C THR A 104 8.72 4.14 18.11
N MET A 105 8.22 3.90 19.33
CA MET A 105 7.36 2.75 19.63
C MET A 105 6.03 2.81 18.88
N MET A 106 5.46 4.00 18.74
CA MET A 106 4.27 4.24 17.93
C MET A 106 4.46 3.73 16.50
N ILE A 107 5.56 4.13 15.84
CA ILE A 107 5.87 3.74 14.46
C ILE A 107 6.02 2.23 14.34
N PHE A 108 6.78 1.59 15.23
CA PHE A 108 6.96 0.14 15.18
C PHE A 108 5.65 -0.63 15.33
N TYR A 109 4.76 -0.20 16.23
CA TYR A 109 3.45 -0.80 16.35
C TYR A 109 2.59 -0.51 15.11
N TYR A 110 2.64 0.71 14.57
CA TYR A 110 1.86 1.11 13.40
C TYR A 110 2.13 0.22 12.18
N PHE A 111 3.38 -0.20 11.97
CA PHE A 111 3.76 -1.16 10.91
C PHE A 111 2.96 -2.45 10.94
N ILE A 112 2.64 -2.95 12.13
CA ILE A 112 2.05 -4.28 12.31
C ILE A 112 0.60 -4.21 12.81
N MET A 113 0.12 -3.03 13.20
CA MET A 113 -1.18 -2.80 13.84
C MET A 113 -2.35 -3.35 13.02
N PHE A 114 -2.28 -3.25 11.70
CA PHE A 114 -3.38 -3.66 10.81
C PHE A 114 -3.34 -5.14 10.40
N ALA A 115 -2.24 -5.86 10.65
CA ALA A 115 -2.10 -7.28 10.30
C ALA A 115 -3.20 -8.18 10.93
N PRO A 116 -3.50 -8.11 12.25
CA PRO A 116 -4.57 -8.92 12.83
C PRO A 116 -5.94 -8.62 12.22
N PHE A 117 -6.24 -7.33 11.98
CA PHE A 117 -7.47 -6.91 11.29
C PHE A 117 -7.56 -7.48 9.87
N ALA A 118 -6.49 -7.35 9.08
CA ALA A 118 -6.41 -7.85 7.72
C ALA A 118 -6.63 -9.37 7.66
N SER A 119 -6.09 -10.11 8.63
CA SER A 119 -6.25 -11.56 8.70
C SER A 119 -7.68 -11.99 9.01
N VAL A 120 -8.34 -11.34 9.98
CA VAL A 120 -9.66 -11.76 10.47
C VAL A 120 -10.79 -11.20 9.60
N ILE A 121 -10.77 -9.91 9.31
CA ILE A 121 -11.83 -9.25 8.54
C ILE A 121 -11.68 -9.52 7.04
N GLY A 122 -10.44 -9.61 6.54
CA GLY A 122 -10.17 -9.90 5.14
C GLY A 122 -10.66 -11.29 4.70
N GLU A 123 -10.75 -12.26 5.61
CA GLU A 123 -11.25 -13.63 5.33
C GLU A 123 -12.64 -13.62 4.70
N PHE A 124 -13.48 -12.63 5.04
CA PHE A 124 -14.85 -12.51 4.54
C PHE A 124 -14.96 -11.87 3.14
N MET A 125 -13.85 -11.43 2.54
CA MET A 125 -13.80 -10.82 1.20
C MET A 125 -13.56 -11.90 0.13
N HIS A 126 -14.64 -12.55 -0.30
CA HIS A 126 -14.57 -13.69 -1.21
C HIS A 126 -14.55 -13.28 -2.69
N TRP A 127 -15.23 -12.19 -3.06
CA TRP A 127 -15.32 -11.77 -4.46
C TRP A 127 -14.17 -10.83 -4.84
N SER A 128 -13.70 -10.94 -6.08
CA SER A 128 -12.60 -10.09 -6.57
C SER A 128 -12.91 -8.59 -6.44
N ILE A 129 -14.16 -8.18 -6.68
CA ILE A 129 -14.57 -6.77 -6.51
C ILE A 129 -14.50 -6.31 -5.05
N GLU A 130 -14.83 -7.19 -4.10
CA GLU A 130 -14.73 -6.90 -2.67
C GLU A 130 -13.27 -6.70 -2.27
N ARG A 131 -12.39 -7.56 -2.76
CA ARG A 131 -10.94 -7.48 -2.54
C ARG A 131 -10.34 -6.18 -3.10
N LEU A 132 -10.77 -5.76 -4.30
CA LEU A 132 -10.34 -4.49 -4.90
C LEU A 132 -10.79 -3.30 -4.05
N ILE A 133 -12.06 -3.25 -3.65
CA ILE A 133 -12.60 -2.17 -2.80
C ILE A 133 -11.87 -2.16 -1.45
N PHE A 134 -11.68 -3.33 -0.84
CA PHE A 134 -10.97 -3.48 0.44
C PHE A 134 -9.56 -2.90 0.38
N ILE A 135 -8.76 -3.29 -0.62
CA ILE A 135 -7.37 -2.82 -0.76
C ILE A 135 -7.32 -1.33 -1.08
N ALA A 136 -8.16 -0.84 -2.00
CA ALA A 136 -8.19 0.57 -2.36
C ALA A 136 -8.60 1.45 -1.17
N TRP A 137 -9.58 1.01 -0.38
CA TRP A 137 -10.00 1.70 0.84
C TRP A 137 -8.88 1.76 1.89
N LEU A 138 -8.21 0.63 2.17
CA LEU A 138 -7.15 0.59 3.17
C LEU A 138 -5.90 1.36 2.76
N ALA A 139 -5.62 1.44 1.46
CA ALA A 139 -4.57 2.31 0.94
C ALA A 139 -4.82 3.78 1.28
N GLN A 140 -6.06 4.23 1.47
CA GLN A 140 -6.34 5.60 1.91
C GLN A 140 -6.21 5.76 3.42
N VAL A 141 -6.72 4.79 4.19
CA VAL A 141 -6.79 4.92 5.65
C VAL A 141 -5.43 4.81 6.33
N VAL A 142 -4.54 3.94 5.85
CA VAL A 142 -3.24 3.71 6.50
C VAL A 142 -2.33 4.95 6.44
N PHE A 143 -2.61 5.90 5.55
CA PHE A 143 -1.89 7.18 5.37
C PHE A 143 -2.43 8.34 6.19
N THR A 144 -3.26 8.05 7.19
CA THR A 144 -3.81 9.07 8.08
C THR A 144 -3.21 9.10 9.50
N PRO A 145 -1.94 8.71 9.76
CA PRO A 145 -1.38 8.97 11.09
C PRO A 145 -1.34 10.50 11.32
N LEU A 146 -1.33 10.92 12.59
CA LEU A 146 -1.37 12.33 13.00
C LEU A 146 -2.75 13.00 12.88
N ILE A 147 -3.85 12.25 12.71
CA ILE A 147 -5.21 12.81 12.86
C ILE A 147 -5.43 13.35 14.27
N ALA A 148 -4.94 12.65 15.30
CA ALA A 148 -5.19 12.98 16.70
C ALA A 148 -3.91 13.16 17.54
N LEU A 149 -2.74 13.02 16.93
CA LEU A 149 -1.44 13.32 17.54
C LEU A 149 -0.94 14.68 17.03
N PRO A 150 -0.94 15.73 17.87
CA PRO A 150 -0.38 17.03 17.52
C PRO A 150 1.10 16.93 17.13
N THR A 151 1.48 17.58 16.03
CA THR A 151 2.83 17.48 15.45
C THR A 151 3.91 18.14 16.31
N ASP A 152 3.53 19.13 17.13
CA ASP A 152 4.39 19.78 18.13
C ASP A 152 4.84 18.83 19.25
N LEU A 153 4.11 17.72 19.46
CA LEU A 153 4.53 16.68 20.40
C LEU A 153 5.57 15.73 19.81
N VAL A 154 5.85 15.78 18.51
CA VAL A 154 6.88 14.96 17.87
C VAL A 154 8.21 15.74 17.87
N ASP A 155 8.94 15.66 18.99
CA ASP A 155 10.20 16.38 19.21
C ASP A 155 11.41 15.69 18.52
N ASN A 156 11.24 15.41 17.23
CA ASN A 156 12.29 14.95 16.32
C ASN A 156 11.87 15.16 14.87
N HIS A 157 12.65 15.96 14.13
CA HIS A 157 12.35 16.30 12.75
C HIS A 157 12.26 15.07 11.82
N PHE A 158 13.17 14.10 11.95
CA PHE A 158 13.16 12.90 11.11
C PHE A 158 11.94 12.00 11.39
N LEU A 159 11.57 11.82 12.66
CA LEU A 159 10.37 11.05 13.01
C LEU A 159 9.09 11.71 12.50
N LEU A 160 8.99 13.04 12.63
CA LEU A 160 7.87 13.80 12.09
C LEU A 160 7.80 13.63 10.57
N LEU A 161 8.94 13.75 9.89
CA LEU A 161 9.04 13.61 8.45
C LEU A 161 8.64 12.21 7.96
N ALA A 162 9.09 11.16 8.65
CA ALA A 162 8.71 9.78 8.34
C ALA A 162 7.20 9.52 8.48
N LEU A 163 6.54 10.20 9.43
CA LEU A 163 5.09 10.13 9.61
C LEU A 163 4.34 10.98 8.58
N SER A 164 4.79 12.22 8.35
CA SER A 164 4.09 13.20 7.51
C SER A 164 4.22 12.94 6.01
N THR A 165 5.33 12.35 5.56
CA THR A 165 5.52 11.93 4.16
C THR A 165 4.69 10.70 3.80
N GLY A 166 4.13 9.98 4.79
CA GLY A 166 3.43 8.72 4.56
C GLY A 166 4.34 7.49 4.49
N ALA A 167 5.66 7.63 4.59
CA ALA A 167 6.61 6.51 4.54
C ALA A 167 6.29 5.42 5.58
N VAL A 168 5.88 5.82 6.79
CA VAL A 168 5.42 4.87 7.82
C VAL A 168 4.13 4.14 7.39
N GLY A 169 3.22 4.86 6.75
CA GLY A 169 1.99 4.31 6.17
C GLY A 169 2.26 3.30 5.06
N ALA A 170 3.20 3.58 4.15
CA ALA A 170 3.57 2.66 3.07
C ALA A 170 4.07 1.30 3.58
N VAL A 171 4.91 1.30 4.63
CA VAL A 171 5.37 0.05 5.26
C VAL A 171 4.22 -0.69 5.94
N ALA A 172 3.37 0.02 6.68
CA ALA A 172 2.20 -0.57 7.32
C ALA A 172 1.22 -1.17 6.29
N PHE A 173 1.02 -0.48 5.16
CA PHE A 173 0.18 -0.93 4.07
C PHE A 173 0.77 -2.15 3.37
N PHE A 174 2.08 -2.20 3.15
CA PHE A 174 2.76 -3.38 2.62
C PHE A 174 2.57 -4.62 3.50
N ILE A 175 2.72 -4.48 4.82
CA ILE A 175 2.53 -5.59 5.78
C ILE A 175 1.05 -6.02 5.81
N LEU A 176 0.13 -5.06 5.84
CA LEU A 176 -1.32 -5.29 5.76
C LEU A 176 -1.69 -6.07 4.50
N THR A 177 -1.24 -5.60 3.34
CA THR A 177 -1.55 -6.20 2.04
C THR A 177 -0.95 -7.60 1.95
N THR A 178 0.30 -7.79 2.39
CA THR A 178 0.91 -9.13 2.45
C THR A 178 0.10 -10.08 3.33
N THR A 179 -0.42 -9.59 4.46
CA THR A 179 -1.25 -10.37 5.38
C THR A 179 -2.59 -10.76 4.74
N VAL A 180 -3.29 -9.82 4.09
CA VAL A 180 -4.59 -10.11 3.49
C VAL A 180 -4.49 -10.97 2.23
N MET A 181 -3.46 -10.76 1.40
CA MET A 181 -3.21 -11.58 0.21
C MET A 181 -2.96 -13.03 0.61
N ARG A 182 -2.21 -13.27 1.70
CA ARG A 182 -2.08 -14.60 2.32
C ARG A 182 -3.44 -15.19 2.73
N THR A 183 -4.30 -14.42 3.40
CA THR A 183 -5.65 -14.87 3.79
C THR A 183 -6.51 -15.22 2.58
N TRP A 184 -6.35 -14.51 1.46
CA TRP A 184 -7.05 -14.82 0.22
C TRP A 184 -6.44 -15.96 -0.57
N HIS A 185 -5.36 -16.56 -0.05
CA HIS A 185 -4.53 -17.54 -0.74
C HIS A 185 -4.06 -17.04 -2.11
N LEU A 186 -3.79 -15.73 -2.21
CA LEU A 186 -3.23 -15.07 -3.37
C LEU A 186 -1.75 -14.76 -3.14
N SER A 187 -1.00 -14.69 -4.24
CA SER A 187 0.39 -14.27 -4.41
C SER A 187 1.22 -13.89 -3.18
N TRP A 188 2.46 -14.38 -3.16
CA TRP A 188 3.54 -13.84 -2.33
C TRP A 188 4.26 -12.69 -3.07
N PRO A 189 4.70 -11.61 -2.39
CA PRO A 189 5.23 -10.41 -3.05
C PRO A 189 6.61 -10.61 -3.70
N GLY A 190 7.30 -11.74 -3.46
CA GLY A 190 8.61 -11.98 -4.08
C GLY A 190 9.71 -11.03 -3.58
N LEU A 191 9.72 -10.70 -2.28
CA LEU A 191 10.74 -9.84 -1.68
C LEU A 191 12.12 -10.49 -1.54
N LYS A 192 12.18 -11.82 -1.43
CA LYS A 192 13.46 -12.52 -1.30
C LYS A 192 14.15 -12.53 -2.66
N PRO A 193 15.30 -11.86 -2.85
CA PRO A 193 16.00 -11.89 -4.12
C PRO A 193 16.31 -13.34 -4.47
N HIS A 194 15.79 -13.79 -5.62
CA HIS A 194 16.13 -15.09 -6.17
C HIS A 194 16.79 -14.87 -7.51
N TRP A 195 18.09 -15.12 -7.54
CA TRP A 195 18.89 -15.00 -8.76
C TRP A 195 18.87 -16.32 -9.54
N SER A 196 17.72 -17.02 -9.53
CA SER A 196 17.55 -18.30 -10.22
C SER A 196 17.38 -18.07 -11.74
N GLY A 197 17.79 -19.05 -12.54
CA GLY A 197 17.67 -19.02 -14.01
C GLY A 197 16.25 -19.16 -14.56
N ASP A 198 15.23 -18.75 -13.81
CA ASP A 198 13.82 -18.86 -14.19
C ASP A 198 13.46 -17.90 -15.33
N PHE A 199 14.26 -16.83 -15.51
CA PHE A 199 14.18 -15.85 -16.58
C PHE A 199 15.57 -15.57 -17.20
N ASN A 200 15.60 -14.89 -18.35
CA ASN A 200 16.84 -14.61 -19.09
C ASN A 200 17.48 -13.30 -18.60
N TRP A 201 18.72 -13.38 -18.11
CA TRP A 201 19.48 -12.24 -17.60
C TRP A 201 19.77 -11.16 -18.63
N GLY A 202 19.97 -11.51 -19.90
CA GLY A 202 20.17 -10.52 -20.97
C GLY A 202 18.92 -9.70 -21.26
N ILE A 203 17.74 -10.33 -21.19
CA ILE A 203 16.46 -9.63 -21.31
C ILE A 203 16.26 -8.71 -20.11
N PHE A 204 16.52 -9.19 -18.90
CA PHE A 204 16.43 -8.36 -17.70
C PHE A 204 17.39 -7.17 -17.74
N ALA A 205 18.65 -7.39 -18.14
CA ALA A 205 19.62 -6.30 -18.32
C ALA A 205 19.14 -5.28 -19.35
N GLY A 206 18.53 -5.73 -20.45
CA GLY A 206 17.89 -4.85 -21.43
C GLY A 206 16.76 -4.00 -20.84
N LEU A 207 15.91 -4.59 -19.99
CA LEU A 207 14.85 -3.86 -19.28
C LEU A 207 15.46 -2.81 -18.32
N VAL A 208 16.50 -3.16 -17.56
CA VAL A 208 17.21 -2.20 -16.69
C VAL A 208 17.82 -1.05 -17.49
N VAL A 209 18.38 -1.32 -18.67
CA VAL A 209 18.91 -0.26 -19.54
C VAL A 209 17.79 0.66 -20.04
N VAL A 210 16.63 0.11 -20.42
CA VAL A 210 15.46 0.93 -20.79
C VAL A 210 15.03 1.82 -19.63
N ASP A 211 14.96 1.27 -18.42
CA ASP A 211 14.61 2.00 -17.20
C ASP A 211 15.57 3.16 -16.92
N ILE A 212 16.88 2.91 -16.98
CA ILE A 212 17.91 3.94 -16.79
C ILE A 212 17.82 5.04 -17.86
N ILE A 213 17.60 4.66 -19.13
CA ILE A 213 17.42 5.63 -20.22
C ILE A 213 16.18 6.48 -19.98
N PHE A 214 15.05 5.85 -19.61
CA PHE A 214 13.83 6.57 -19.33
C PHE A 214 13.99 7.53 -18.15
N MET A 215 14.59 7.07 -17.05
CA MET A 215 14.91 7.90 -15.89
C MET A 215 15.73 9.14 -16.29
N ALA A 216 16.81 8.94 -17.06
CA ALA A 216 17.66 10.05 -17.52
C ALA A 216 16.92 11.04 -18.45
N LEU A 217 15.97 10.55 -19.25
CA LEU A 217 15.15 11.41 -20.13
C LEU A 217 14.03 12.12 -19.34
N ASN A 218 13.47 11.46 -18.32
CA ASN A 218 12.38 11.97 -17.49
C ASN A 218 12.83 13.14 -16.61
N THR A 219 14.04 13.09 -16.04
CA THR A 219 14.54 14.18 -15.20
C THR A 219 14.76 15.48 -15.96
N GLY A 220 15.05 15.43 -17.28
CA GLY A 220 15.29 16.59 -18.16
C GLY A 220 16.58 17.37 -17.85
N GLU A 221 17.04 17.34 -16.61
CA GLU A 221 18.27 17.91 -16.09
C GLU A 221 19.08 16.84 -15.34
N MET A 222 20.37 17.12 -15.14
CA MET A 222 21.23 16.21 -14.37
C MET A 222 20.90 16.32 -12.87
N PRO A 223 20.51 15.21 -12.21
CA PRO A 223 20.21 15.23 -10.79
C PRO A 223 21.44 15.65 -9.97
N SER A 224 21.25 16.56 -9.02
CA SER A 224 22.31 17.02 -8.12
C SER A 224 22.18 16.40 -6.74
N LEU A 225 23.18 15.60 -6.34
CA LEU A 225 23.23 14.99 -5.01
C LEU A 225 23.25 16.02 -3.87
N HIS A 226 23.62 17.28 -4.15
CA HIS A 226 23.55 18.35 -3.16
C HIS A 226 22.11 18.72 -2.76
N ARG A 227 21.12 18.41 -3.60
CA ARG A 227 19.69 18.61 -3.29
C ARG A 227 19.06 17.40 -2.61
N ALA A 228 19.78 16.29 -2.49
CA ALA A 228 19.30 15.10 -1.80
C ALA A 228 19.03 15.42 -0.32
N ASN A 229 17.81 15.13 0.12
CA ASN A 229 17.38 15.34 1.49
C ASN A 229 16.41 14.21 1.91
N TRP A 230 16.07 14.16 3.19
CA TRP A 230 15.19 13.12 3.72
C TRP A 230 13.74 13.24 3.27
N ASP A 231 13.26 14.43 2.92
CA ASP A 231 11.89 14.64 2.48
C ASP A 231 11.67 14.00 1.10
N PHE A 232 12.55 14.29 0.14
CA PHE A 232 12.54 13.64 -1.17
C PHE A 232 12.81 12.13 -1.08
N THR A 233 13.73 11.72 -0.19
CA THR A 233 14.03 10.29 0.00
C THR A 233 12.85 9.52 0.56
N LEU A 234 12.16 10.06 1.58
CA LEU A 234 11.01 9.41 2.20
C LEU A 234 9.76 9.47 1.31
N SER A 235 9.57 10.56 0.56
CA SER A 235 8.47 10.69 -0.41
C SER A 235 8.62 9.71 -1.58
N ALA A 236 9.83 9.61 -2.17
CA ALA A 236 10.08 8.63 -3.23
C ALA A 236 9.98 7.18 -2.72
N PHE A 237 10.42 6.93 -1.48
CA PHE A 237 10.27 5.62 -0.85
C PHE A 237 8.80 5.27 -0.60
N GLU A 238 8.02 6.25 -0.12
CA GLU A 238 6.59 6.10 0.12
C GLU A 238 5.86 5.73 -1.18
N ALA A 239 6.01 6.53 -2.23
CA ALA A 239 5.39 6.30 -3.53
C ALA A 239 5.76 4.92 -4.08
N ALA A 240 7.06 4.61 -4.13
CA ALA A 240 7.54 3.33 -4.66
C ALA A 240 7.02 2.12 -3.87
N VAL A 241 7.00 2.17 -2.54
CA VAL A 241 6.51 1.05 -1.73
C VAL A 241 4.99 0.96 -1.82
N MET A 242 4.26 2.06 -1.65
CA MET A 242 2.81 2.09 -1.64
C MET A 242 2.23 1.69 -2.99
N GLU A 243 2.67 2.33 -4.05
CA GLU A 243 2.07 2.19 -5.37
C GLU A 243 2.38 0.81 -5.98
N GLU A 244 3.61 0.32 -5.83
CA GLU A 244 3.94 -1.03 -6.31
C GLU A 244 3.24 -2.12 -5.48
N THR A 245 3.06 -1.90 -4.17
CA THR A 245 2.22 -2.78 -3.33
C THR A 245 0.77 -2.81 -3.81
N LEU A 246 0.20 -1.64 -4.09
CA LEU A 246 -1.20 -1.51 -4.49
C LEU A 246 -1.42 -2.10 -5.89
N PHE A 247 -0.64 -1.66 -6.87
CA PHE A 247 -0.91 -1.97 -8.27
C PHE A 247 -0.25 -3.25 -8.76
N ARG A 248 1.01 -3.51 -8.40
CA ARG A 248 1.78 -4.66 -8.94
C ARG A 248 1.59 -5.89 -8.09
N PHE A 249 1.46 -5.72 -6.78
CA PHE A 249 1.21 -6.85 -5.90
C PHE A 249 -0.29 -7.15 -5.73
N ALA A 250 -1.07 -6.22 -5.15
CA ALA A 250 -2.45 -6.50 -4.78
C ALA A 250 -3.42 -6.54 -5.98
N ILE A 251 -3.60 -5.41 -6.67
CA ILE A 251 -4.57 -5.28 -7.78
C ILE A 251 -4.25 -6.29 -8.86
N LEU A 252 -3.00 -6.36 -9.32
CA LEU A 252 -2.60 -7.29 -10.37
C LEU A 252 -2.82 -8.76 -9.96
N GLY A 253 -2.50 -9.14 -8.72
CA GLY A 253 -2.79 -10.48 -8.18
C GLY A 253 -4.28 -10.80 -8.16
N ILE A 254 -5.12 -9.84 -7.73
CA ILE A 254 -6.59 -9.98 -7.74
C ILE A 254 -7.13 -10.10 -9.17
N LEU A 255 -6.60 -9.33 -10.12
CA LEU A 255 -6.99 -9.40 -11.54
C LEU A 255 -6.64 -10.75 -12.16
N PHE A 256 -5.44 -11.29 -11.89
CA PHE A 256 -5.08 -12.64 -12.36
C PHE A 256 -6.01 -13.71 -11.82
N TYR A 257 -6.42 -13.60 -10.54
CA TYR A 257 -7.40 -14.49 -9.96
C TYR A 257 -8.81 -14.31 -10.56
N ALA A 258 -9.25 -13.06 -10.73
CA ALA A 258 -10.56 -12.72 -11.30
C ALA A 258 -10.71 -13.26 -12.74
N TRP A 259 -9.64 -13.18 -13.52
CA TRP A 259 -9.59 -13.57 -14.92
C TRP A 259 -8.90 -14.91 -15.16
N ARG A 260 -8.82 -15.78 -14.16
CA ARG A 260 -8.15 -17.10 -14.25
C ARG A 260 -8.65 -17.99 -15.40
N ASN A 261 -9.91 -17.82 -15.81
CA ASN A 261 -10.54 -18.56 -16.91
C ASN A 261 -10.49 -17.81 -18.27
N VAL A 262 -9.88 -16.63 -18.32
CA VAL A 262 -9.78 -15.81 -19.54
C VAL A 262 -8.49 -16.14 -20.29
N LYS A 263 -8.58 -16.51 -21.57
CA LYS A 263 -7.41 -16.89 -22.40
C LYS A 263 -6.33 -15.79 -22.47
N GLN A 264 -6.75 -14.52 -22.46
CA GLN A 264 -5.87 -13.35 -22.51
C GLN A 264 -5.67 -12.68 -21.14
N ARG A 265 -5.76 -13.44 -20.04
CA ARG A 265 -5.64 -12.91 -18.67
C ARG A 265 -4.36 -12.09 -18.45
N LEU A 266 -3.23 -12.53 -19.01
CA LEU A 266 -1.93 -11.88 -18.78
C LEU A 266 -1.90 -10.44 -19.33
N PRO A 267 -2.07 -10.22 -20.65
CA PRO A 267 -2.07 -8.86 -21.19
C PRO A 267 -3.24 -8.01 -20.65
N LEU A 268 -4.40 -8.62 -20.37
CA LEU A 268 -5.55 -7.89 -19.83
C LEU A 268 -5.27 -7.36 -18.42
N ALA A 269 -4.71 -8.18 -17.52
CA ALA A 269 -4.34 -7.78 -16.16
C ALA A 269 -3.25 -6.71 -16.13
N LEU A 270 -2.21 -6.85 -16.97
CA LEU A 270 -1.16 -5.85 -17.09
C LEU A 270 -1.73 -4.50 -17.56
N ALA A 271 -2.53 -4.49 -18.63
CA ALA A 271 -3.13 -3.27 -19.15
C ALA A 271 -4.09 -2.62 -18.13
N THR A 272 -4.98 -3.40 -17.50
CA THR A 272 -5.93 -2.85 -16.54
C THR A 272 -5.26 -2.30 -15.28
N SER A 273 -4.29 -3.00 -14.69
CA SER A 273 -3.56 -2.48 -13.53
C SER A 273 -2.85 -1.16 -13.86
N SER A 274 -2.25 -1.08 -15.06
CA SER A 274 -1.51 0.11 -15.50
C SER A 274 -2.43 1.29 -15.80
N ILE A 275 -3.60 1.06 -16.39
CA ILE A 275 -4.61 2.11 -16.60
C ILE A 275 -5.14 2.61 -15.26
N LEU A 276 -5.43 1.72 -14.30
CA LEU A 276 -5.86 2.12 -12.96
C LEU A 276 -4.78 2.94 -12.24
N PHE A 277 -3.52 2.59 -12.45
CA PHE A 277 -2.37 3.33 -11.94
C PHE A 277 -2.30 4.75 -12.52
N GLY A 278 -2.49 4.91 -13.83
CA GLY A 278 -2.60 6.24 -14.43
C GLY A 278 -3.82 7.03 -13.92
N ILE A 279 -4.97 6.38 -13.76
CA ILE A 279 -6.20 7.04 -13.27
C ILE A 279 -6.01 7.58 -11.86
N VAL A 280 -5.30 6.87 -10.97
CA VAL A 280 -5.11 7.35 -9.59
C VAL A 280 -4.35 8.66 -9.55
N HIS A 281 -3.44 8.91 -10.49
CA HIS A 281 -2.68 10.16 -10.57
C HIS A 281 -3.55 11.38 -10.88
N LEU A 282 -4.79 11.19 -11.36
CA LEU A 282 -5.74 12.29 -11.51
C LEU A 282 -6.11 12.95 -10.17
N THR A 283 -5.86 12.30 -9.03
CA THR A 283 -6.05 12.91 -7.71
C THR A 283 -5.04 14.00 -7.39
N ASN A 284 -3.95 14.12 -8.16
CA ASN A 284 -2.98 15.21 -8.00
C ASN A 284 -3.50 16.55 -8.53
N TYR A 285 -4.66 16.55 -9.21
CA TYR A 285 -5.34 17.76 -9.62
C TYR A 285 -5.74 18.60 -8.39
N GLY A 286 -5.48 19.90 -8.47
CA GLY A 286 -5.68 20.85 -7.38
C GLY A 286 -4.35 21.48 -7.00
N PRO A 287 -3.43 20.74 -6.35
CA PRO A 287 -2.03 21.17 -6.21
C PRO A 287 -1.31 21.28 -7.55
N GLN A 288 -1.63 20.42 -8.52
CA GLN A 288 -1.10 20.48 -9.89
C GLN A 288 -2.16 21.01 -10.87
N GLU A 289 -1.66 21.66 -11.93
CA GLU A 289 -2.47 22.11 -13.07
C GLU A 289 -3.08 20.92 -13.85
N TRP A 290 -4.33 21.05 -14.29
CA TRP A 290 -5.06 19.96 -14.94
C TRP A 290 -4.31 19.34 -16.13
N SER A 291 -3.72 20.15 -17.00
CA SER A 291 -2.98 19.64 -18.16
C SER A 291 -1.76 18.82 -17.74
N MET A 292 -1.02 19.27 -16.72
CA MET A 292 0.13 18.55 -16.16
C MET A 292 -0.33 17.24 -15.51
N THR A 293 -1.43 17.27 -14.76
CA THR A 293 -1.99 16.07 -14.12
C THR A 293 -2.43 15.02 -15.16
N VAL A 294 -3.06 15.43 -16.26
CA VAL A 294 -3.44 14.48 -17.33
C VAL A 294 -2.20 13.93 -18.03
N LEU A 295 -1.19 14.77 -18.30
CA LEU A 295 0.09 14.31 -18.84
C LEU A 295 0.75 13.27 -17.91
N GLN A 296 0.80 13.57 -16.60
CA GLN A 296 1.31 12.66 -15.58
C GLN A 296 0.53 11.34 -15.57
N ALA A 297 -0.81 11.39 -15.57
CA ALA A 297 -1.65 10.20 -15.57
C ALA A 297 -1.39 9.29 -16.79
N VAL A 298 -1.17 9.88 -17.96
CA VAL A 298 -0.87 9.14 -19.19
C VAL A 298 0.53 8.52 -19.14
N SER A 299 1.55 9.28 -18.71
CA SER A 299 2.92 8.77 -18.52
C SER A 299 2.97 7.67 -17.45
N ALA A 300 2.31 7.90 -16.30
CA ALA A 300 2.17 6.92 -15.22
C ALA A 300 1.56 5.60 -15.71
N ALA A 301 0.52 5.64 -16.56
CA ALA A 301 -0.02 4.42 -17.17
C ALA A 301 1.00 3.68 -18.05
N GLY A 302 1.86 4.41 -18.77
CA GLY A 302 2.95 3.88 -19.58
C GLY A 302 4.01 3.18 -18.76
N ILE A 303 4.71 3.92 -17.88
CA ILE A 303 5.73 3.35 -16.99
C ILE A 303 5.16 2.26 -16.09
N GLY A 304 3.90 2.40 -15.71
CA GLY A 304 3.19 1.40 -14.94
C GLY A 304 3.04 0.04 -15.65
N LEU A 305 2.86 0.06 -16.97
CA LEU A 305 2.84 -1.16 -17.80
C LEU A 305 4.22 -1.80 -17.87
N PHE A 306 5.26 -0.96 -17.94
CA PHE A 306 6.65 -1.41 -17.90
C PHE A 306 6.98 -2.09 -16.56
N PHE A 307 6.72 -1.45 -15.42
CA PHE A 307 6.95 -2.05 -14.09
C PHE A 307 6.12 -3.31 -13.85
N ALA A 308 4.86 -3.36 -14.29
CA ALA A 308 4.07 -4.59 -14.23
C ALA A 308 4.68 -5.73 -15.07
N THR A 309 5.25 -5.40 -16.23
CA THR A 309 5.97 -6.36 -17.07
C THR A 309 7.26 -6.85 -16.41
N VAL A 310 8.06 -5.95 -15.83
CA VAL A 310 9.28 -6.30 -15.08
C VAL A 310 8.95 -7.20 -13.90
N TYR A 311 7.95 -6.84 -13.10
CA TYR A 311 7.52 -7.61 -11.94
C TYR A 311 7.09 -9.03 -12.33
N VAL A 312 6.19 -9.17 -13.32
CA VAL A 312 5.70 -10.50 -13.72
C VAL A 312 6.79 -11.32 -14.40
N TYR A 313 7.72 -10.69 -15.13
CA TYR A 313 8.84 -11.39 -15.74
C TYR A 313 9.86 -11.90 -14.73
N THR A 314 10.17 -11.11 -13.70
CA THR A 314 11.20 -11.44 -12.70
C THR A 314 10.64 -12.22 -11.51
N GLY A 315 9.35 -12.06 -11.21
CA GLY A 315 8.70 -12.58 -10.00
C GLY A 315 9.08 -11.81 -8.73
N GLN A 316 9.67 -10.62 -8.85
CA GLN A 316 10.33 -9.91 -7.75
C GLN A 316 9.83 -8.47 -7.63
N LEU A 317 8.93 -8.20 -6.67
CA LEU A 317 8.34 -6.88 -6.48
C LEU A 317 9.38 -5.83 -6.07
N TRP A 318 10.40 -6.22 -5.31
CA TRP A 318 11.44 -5.31 -4.84
C TRP A 318 12.20 -4.64 -6.00
N LEU A 319 12.28 -5.29 -7.17
CA LEU A 319 12.89 -4.69 -8.36
C LEU A 319 12.05 -3.53 -8.90
N ALA A 320 10.74 -3.71 -8.97
CA ALA A 320 9.83 -2.65 -9.39
C ALA A 320 9.83 -1.48 -8.39
N MET A 321 9.81 -1.80 -7.08
CA MET A 321 9.96 -0.78 -6.02
C MET A 321 11.28 -0.01 -6.14
N LEU A 322 12.40 -0.69 -6.42
CA LEU A 322 13.69 -0.02 -6.56
C LEU A 322 13.74 0.88 -7.80
N MET A 323 13.25 0.39 -8.95
CA MET A 323 13.19 1.18 -10.18
C MET A 323 12.32 2.43 -10.00
N HIS A 324 11.13 2.25 -9.42
CA HIS A 324 10.21 3.35 -9.12
C HIS A 324 10.82 4.36 -8.13
N PHE A 325 11.42 3.88 -7.04
CA PHE A 325 12.10 4.75 -6.08
C PHE A 325 13.18 5.60 -6.75
N LEU A 326 14.01 5.00 -7.60
CA LEU A 326 15.09 5.72 -8.28
C LEU A 326 14.53 6.73 -9.28
N LEU A 327 13.48 6.38 -10.02
CA LEU A 327 12.79 7.29 -10.94
C LEU A 327 12.30 8.55 -10.21
N ASP A 328 11.50 8.38 -9.16
CA ASP A 328 10.94 9.50 -8.40
C ASP A 328 12.03 10.29 -7.67
N TRP A 329 12.94 9.60 -7.00
CA TRP A 329 14.00 10.26 -6.23
C TRP A 329 14.90 11.11 -7.13
N THR A 330 15.28 10.61 -8.30
CA THR A 330 16.08 11.39 -9.26
C THR A 330 15.30 12.55 -9.86
N ALA A 331 14.00 12.37 -10.14
CA ALA A 331 13.12 13.46 -10.58
C ALA A 331 12.98 14.55 -9.52
N PHE A 332 12.80 14.19 -8.25
CA PHE A 332 12.62 15.14 -7.15
C PHE A 332 13.88 15.97 -6.89
N ILE A 333 15.07 15.35 -6.86
CA ILE A 333 16.32 16.10 -6.67
C ILE A 333 16.70 16.93 -7.91
N ALA A 334 16.23 16.57 -9.10
CA ALA A 334 16.44 17.35 -10.31
C ALA A 334 15.50 18.56 -10.38
N SER A 335 14.22 18.37 -10.04
CA SER A 335 13.18 19.40 -10.12
C SER A 335 13.05 20.28 -8.86
N ASP A 336 13.64 19.84 -7.74
CA ASP A 336 13.43 20.43 -6.40
C ASP A 336 11.94 20.43 -5.97
N SER A 337 11.18 19.42 -6.40
CA SER A 337 9.74 19.31 -6.15
C SER A 337 9.27 17.85 -6.20
N THR A 338 8.32 17.48 -5.35
CA THR A 338 7.59 16.20 -5.42
C THR A 338 6.39 16.24 -6.38
N LEU A 339 6.04 17.42 -6.88
CA LEU A 339 4.95 17.62 -7.83
C LEU A 339 5.50 18.03 -9.20
N MET A 340 4.79 17.61 -10.26
CA MET A 340 5.02 18.14 -11.60
C MET A 340 4.51 19.58 -11.68
N THR A 341 5.37 20.50 -12.12
CA THR A 341 5.06 21.94 -12.24
C THR A 341 5.40 22.45 -13.64
N GLY A 342 4.87 23.62 -13.99
CA GLY A 342 5.10 24.24 -15.30
C GLY A 342 3.90 24.13 -16.25
N LYS A 343 4.08 24.63 -17.48
CA LYS A 343 3.06 24.58 -18.53
C LYS A 343 3.38 23.45 -19.50
N VAL A 344 2.42 22.55 -19.69
CA VAL A 344 2.51 21.51 -20.72
C VAL A 344 2.69 22.12 -22.11
N THR A 345 3.70 21.66 -22.81
CA THR A 345 4.03 22.00 -24.19
C THR A 345 3.66 20.85 -25.13
N VAL A 346 3.71 21.12 -26.45
CA VAL A 346 3.55 20.06 -27.46
C VAL A 346 4.68 19.04 -27.38
N GLN A 347 5.89 19.46 -26.99
CA GLN A 347 7.04 18.58 -26.87
C GLN A 347 6.85 17.54 -25.76
N ASP A 348 6.20 17.92 -24.66
CA ASP A 348 5.90 17.00 -23.56
C ASP A 348 4.95 15.89 -24.01
N TRP A 349 3.90 16.24 -24.75
CA TRP A 349 2.98 15.26 -25.33
C TRP A 349 3.66 14.33 -26.35
N ILE A 350 4.58 14.85 -27.16
CA ILE A 350 5.38 14.02 -28.08
C ILE A 350 6.25 13.06 -27.26
N GLY A 351 6.91 13.54 -26.20
CA GLY A 351 7.73 12.74 -25.30
C GLY A 351 6.93 11.60 -24.66
N THR A 352 5.81 11.91 -24.03
CA THR A 352 4.90 10.92 -23.43
C THR A 352 4.32 9.96 -24.49
N GLY A 353 4.06 10.43 -25.72
CA GLY A 353 3.64 9.57 -26.82
C GLY A 353 4.71 8.54 -27.22
N ILE A 354 5.97 8.98 -27.33
CA ILE A 354 7.12 8.10 -27.61
C ILE A 354 7.30 7.09 -26.48
N GLU A 355 7.27 7.55 -25.23
CA GLU A 355 7.33 6.71 -24.04
C GLU A 355 6.29 5.58 -24.08
N LEU A 356 5.01 5.92 -24.31
CA LEU A 356 3.93 4.95 -24.42
C LEU A 356 4.19 3.92 -25.51
N VAL A 357 4.62 4.36 -26.70
CA VAL A 357 4.93 3.45 -27.82
C VAL A 357 6.04 2.47 -27.43
N VAL A 358 7.08 2.95 -26.74
CA VAL A 358 8.19 2.11 -26.27
C VAL A 358 7.70 1.09 -25.24
N PHE A 359 6.99 1.50 -24.19
CA PHE A 359 6.54 0.60 -23.13
C PHE A 359 5.48 -0.40 -23.61
N ILE A 360 4.53 0.04 -24.44
CA ILE A 360 3.57 -0.86 -25.10
C ILE A 360 4.31 -1.83 -26.02
N GLY A 361 5.28 -1.36 -26.81
CA GLY A 361 6.10 -2.18 -27.69
C GLY A 361 6.87 -3.27 -26.94
N ILE A 362 7.48 -2.92 -25.80
CA ILE A 362 8.16 -3.87 -24.91
C ILE A 362 7.16 -4.88 -24.34
N ALA A 363 6.04 -4.42 -23.79
CA ALA A 363 5.02 -5.32 -23.24
C ALA A 363 4.50 -6.30 -24.29
N VAL A 364 4.20 -5.82 -25.51
CA VAL A 364 3.79 -6.66 -26.65
C VAL A 364 4.89 -7.66 -27.01
N TRP A 365 6.15 -7.23 -27.13
CA TRP A 365 7.28 -8.12 -27.41
C TRP A 365 7.45 -9.22 -26.35
N MET A 366 7.20 -8.89 -25.08
CA MET A 366 7.22 -9.84 -23.96
C MET A 366 6.08 -10.87 -24.05
N MET A 367 4.97 -10.59 -24.74
CA MET A 367 3.84 -11.52 -24.94
C MET A 367 4.11 -12.67 -25.93
N PHE A 368 5.35 -12.84 -26.41
CA PHE A 368 5.70 -13.90 -27.36
C PHE A 368 6.85 -14.81 -26.87
N GLY A 369 6.85 -16.05 -27.36
CA GLY A 369 7.93 -17.02 -27.16
C GLY A 369 8.16 -17.41 -25.70
N GLN A 370 9.43 -17.68 -25.37
CA GLN A 370 9.84 -18.09 -24.01
C GLN A 370 9.54 -17.01 -22.95
N ARG A 371 9.57 -15.73 -23.31
CA ARG A 371 9.29 -14.59 -22.40
C ARG A 371 7.90 -14.68 -21.81
N ARG A 372 6.89 -14.93 -22.66
CA ARG A 372 5.52 -15.15 -22.20
C ARG A 372 5.39 -16.38 -21.32
N GLN A 373 6.07 -17.47 -21.67
CA GLN A 373 6.01 -18.70 -20.86
C GLN A 373 6.56 -18.47 -19.45
N VAL A 374 7.65 -17.70 -19.31
CA VAL A 374 8.19 -17.30 -18.01
C VAL A 374 7.14 -16.51 -17.21
N MET A 375 6.56 -15.48 -17.81
CA MET A 375 5.53 -14.65 -17.17
C MET A 375 4.32 -15.48 -16.76
N GLU A 376 3.80 -16.35 -17.63
CA GLU A 376 2.67 -17.23 -17.31
C GLU A 376 3.00 -18.22 -16.17
N ARG A 377 4.24 -18.73 -16.10
CA ARG A 377 4.68 -19.55 -14.95
C ARG A 377 4.66 -18.75 -13.65
N HIS A 378 5.14 -17.51 -13.66
CA HIS A 378 5.07 -16.65 -12.48
C HIS A 378 3.63 -16.33 -12.09
N VAL A 379 2.76 -15.97 -13.05
CA VAL A 379 1.32 -15.77 -12.80
C VAL A 379 0.68 -17.02 -12.19
N ASN A 380 0.97 -18.21 -12.72
CA ASN A 380 0.45 -19.46 -12.16
C ASN A 380 0.93 -19.73 -10.74
N ARG A 381 2.17 -19.35 -10.39
CA ARG A 381 2.64 -19.40 -9.00
C ARG A 381 1.85 -18.42 -8.14
N LEU A 382 1.54 -17.22 -8.64
CA LEU A 382 0.82 -16.16 -7.93
C LEU A 382 -0.68 -16.49 -7.69
N THR A 383 -1.29 -17.35 -8.49
CA THR A 383 -2.73 -17.70 -8.38
C THR A 383 -3.02 -19.18 -8.06
N GLY A 384 -2.00 -19.99 -7.79
CA GLY A 384 -2.12 -21.46 -7.73
C GLY A 384 -2.22 -22.07 -6.31
N GLU A 385 -2.79 -23.27 -6.23
CA GLU A 385 -3.04 -24.07 -5.02
C GLU A 385 -1.78 -24.54 -4.26
N HIS A 386 -0.59 -24.26 -4.79
CA HIS A 386 0.70 -24.68 -4.21
C HIS A 386 1.38 -23.60 -3.36
N GLN A 387 0.72 -22.45 -3.13
CA GLN A 387 1.24 -21.46 -2.19
C GLN A 387 1.12 -21.99 -0.75
N ARG A 388 2.26 -22.36 -0.15
CA ARG A 388 2.32 -22.73 1.27
C ARG A 388 2.51 -21.46 2.09
N PHE A 389 1.44 -21.00 2.71
CA PHE A 389 1.49 -19.89 3.66
C PHE A 389 1.56 -20.35 5.12
N ASP A 390 1.63 -21.66 5.36
CA ASP A 390 1.59 -22.23 6.69
C ASP A 390 2.99 -22.24 7.30
N PHE A 391 3.30 -21.22 8.09
CA PHE A 391 4.35 -21.30 9.09
C PHE A 391 3.75 -21.89 10.37
N MET A 392 4.22 -23.08 10.75
CA MET A 392 3.95 -23.70 12.03
C MET A 392 5.18 -23.46 12.92
N ILE A 393 5.03 -22.69 13.99
CA ILE A 393 6.06 -22.61 15.02
C ILE A 393 5.94 -23.90 15.83
N GLN A 394 6.85 -24.84 15.59
CA GLN A 394 7.01 -26.00 16.45
C GLN A 394 7.76 -25.53 17.70
N TYR A 395 7.08 -25.57 18.85
CA TYR A 395 7.70 -25.36 20.16
C TYR A 395 8.28 -26.66 20.68
#